data_AF-A0A6P4FVA6-F1
#
_entry.id   AF-A0A6P4FVA6-F1
#
_cell.length_a   1.000
_cell.length_b   1.000
_cell.length_c   1.000
_cell.angle_alpha   90.00
_cell.angle_beta   90.00
_cell.angle_gamma   90.00
#
_symmetry.space_group_name_H-M   'P 1'
#
loop_
_entity.id
_entity.type
_entity.pdbx_description
1 polymer ?
#
loop_
_entity_poly.entity_id
_entity_poly.type
_entity_poly.pdbx_seq_one_letter_code
_entity_poly.pdbx_strand_id
1 'polypeptide(L)'
;MVLVEIIKEVFYRESRVCYLIAVRTPFVRQPSHFIESFDDLEKLSEVFYPKEFSSEKNSNTQALYIVDRAVLLPKMTYRKALAEDNDDIIALQEIEMPELREELGDYYIAEEVMRQDSEAEKSFLVVAETSNQCEETEMVLFLWMTTDIDILFANSDLKDS
;
A
#
# COMPACT_ATOMS: atom_id res chain seq x y z
N MET A 1 10.64 -10.45 11.26
CA MET A 1 11.37 -11.61 10.69
C MET A 1 11.97 -11.16 9.37
N VAL A 2 13.26 -11.31 9.09
CA VAL A 2 13.92 -10.62 7.94
C VAL A 2 13.22 -10.90 6.60
N LEU A 3 12.75 -12.14 6.37
CA LEU A 3 12.05 -12.52 5.14
C LEU A 3 10.76 -11.72 4.89
N VAL A 4 9.97 -11.45 5.95
CA VAL A 4 8.68 -10.74 5.78
C VAL A 4 8.89 -9.31 5.31
N GLU A 5 9.91 -8.62 5.85
CA GLU A 5 10.23 -7.25 5.47
C GLU A 5 10.79 -7.19 4.03
N ILE A 6 11.58 -8.18 3.62
CA ILE A 6 12.06 -8.28 2.23
C ILE A 6 10.88 -8.46 1.26
N ILE A 7 9.93 -9.35 1.58
CA ILE A 7 8.76 -9.58 0.72
C ILE A 7 7.88 -8.32 0.66
N LYS A 8 7.66 -7.65 1.81
CA LYS A 8 6.93 -6.38 1.85
C LYS A 8 7.60 -5.33 0.98
N GLU A 9 8.93 -5.18 1.06
CA GLU A 9 9.69 -4.23 0.25
C GLU A 9 9.53 -4.51 -1.26
N VAL A 10 9.57 -5.78 -1.67
CA VAL A 10 9.30 -6.17 -3.06
C VAL A 10 7.90 -5.74 -3.49
N PHE A 11 6.87 -5.99 -2.66
CA PHE A 11 5.51 -5.57 -2.96
C PHE A 11 5.36 -4.03 -2.96
N TYR A 12 6.01 -3.30 -2.05
CA TYR A 12 5.95 -1.84 -2.05
C TYR A 12 6.58 -1.23 -3.30
N ARG A 13 7.70 -1.78 -3.78
CA ARG A 13 8.38 -1.28 -4.99
C ARG A 13 7.68 -1.67 -6.28
N GLU A 14 7.18 -2.90 -6.37
CA GLU A 14 6.60 -3.43 -7.58
C GLU A 14 5.09 -3.63 -7.42
N SER A 15 4.33 -2.55 -7.66
CA SER A 15 2.87 -2.53 -7.48
C SER A 15 2.12 -3.57 -8.33
N ARG A 16 2.71 -4.00 -9.45
CA ARG A 16 2.14 -5.02 -10.35
C ARG A 16 2.35 -6.46 -9.87
N VAL A 17 3.22 -6.67 -8.88
CA VAL A 17 3.44 -7.99 -8.30
C VAL A 17 2.40 -8.23 -7.21
N CYS A 18 1.45 -9.11 -7.51
CA CYS A 18 0.38 -9.50 -6.58
C CYS A 18 0.69 -10.80 -5.82
N TYR A 19 1.52 -11.67 -6.40
CA TYR A 19 1.82 -12.98 -5.84
C TYR A 19 3.32 -13.25 -5.90
N LEU A 20 3.85 -13.84 -4.84
CA LEU A 20 5.14 -14.53 -4.88
C LEU A 20 4.89 -16.03 -4.72
N ILE A 21 5.47 -16.81 -5.62
CA ILE A 21 5.25 -18.25 -5.69
C ILE A 21 6.59 -18.95 -5.53
N ALA A 22 6.67 -19.85 -4.56
CA ALA A 22 7.80 -20.76 -4.40
C ALA A 22 7.31 -22.21 -4.46
N VAL A 23 8.17 -23.07 -5.01
CA VAL A 23 7.89 -24.51 -5.09
C VAL A 23 8.94 -25.24 -4.28
N ARG A 24 8.50 -26.01 -3.29
CA ARG A 24 9.35 -27.00 -2.62
C ARG A 24 9.27 -28.30 -3.40
N THR A 25 10.41 -28.81 -3.82
CA THR A 25 10.49 -30.14 -4.42
C THR A 25 10.36 -31.23 -3.35
N PRO A 26 9.98 -32.46 -3.70
CA PRO A 26 10.11 -33.59 -2.78
C PRO A 26 11.52 -33.64 -2.19
N PHE A 27 11.64 -34.07 -0.94
CA PHE A 27 12.90 -34.33 -0.26
C PHE A 27 13.77 -35.27 -1.10
N VAL A 28 14.83 -34.68 -1.63
CA VAL A 28 15.95 -35.34 -2.28
C VAL A 28 17.19 -35.15 -1.41
N ARG A 29 18.24 -35.96 -1.62
CA ARG A 29 19.50 -35.77 -0.90
C ARG A 29 20.06 -34.38 -1.20
N GLN A 30 20.23 -33.58 -0.15
CA GLN A 30 20.77 -32.23 -0.26
C GLN A 30 22.28 -32.20 0.05
N PRO A 31 23.02 -31.21 -0.49
CA PRO A 31 24.41 -30.99 -0.14
C PRO A 31 24.59 -30.71 1.35
N SER A 32 25.67 -31.18 1.97
CA SER A 32 25.90 -30.99 3.42
C SER A 32 26.09 -29.53 3.86
N HIS A 33 26.40 -28.62 2.92
CA HIS A 33 26.63 -27.21 3.18
C HIS A 33 25.39 -26.33 2.95
N PHE A 34 24.28 -26.91 2.49
CA PHE A 34 23.04 -26.19 2.23
C PHE A 34 21.84 -27.08 2.53
N ILE A 35 21.10 -26.71 3.58
CA ILE A 35 19.84 -27.35 3.93
C ILE A 35 18.74 -26.34 3.61
N GLU A 36 17.96 -26.63 2.60
CA GLU A 36 16.80 -25.85 2.22
C GLU A 36 15.72 -25.98 3.30
N SER A 37 15.14 -24.85 3.72
CA SER A 37 14.00 -24.78 4.61
C SER A 37 12.98 -23.77 4.09
N PHE A 38 11.70 -24.08 4.32
CA PHE A 38 10.55 -23.25 3.96
C PHE A 38 9.76 -22.81 5.19
N ASP A 39 10.23 -23.09 6.41
CA ASP A 39 9.48 -22.89 7.66
C ASP A 39 9.01 -21.45 7.85
N ASP A 40 9.84 -20.50 7.41
CA ASP A 40 9.55 -19.08 7.48
C ASP A 40 8.62 -18.61 6.36
N LEU A 41 8.71 -19.22 5.18
CA LEU A 41 7.81 -18.93 4.07
C LEU A 41 6.40 -19.49 4.34
N GLU A 42 6.31 -20.68 4.94
CA GLU A 42 5.06 -21.35 5.30
C GLU A 42 4.16 -20.48 6.18
N LYS A 43 4.74 -19.71 7.10
CA LYS A 43 4.02 -18.78 7.98
C LYS A 43 3.40 -17.60 7.23
N LEU A 44 3.88 -17.29 6.02
CA LEU A 44 3.50 -16.12 5.23
C LEU A 44 2.67 -16.48 4.00
N SER A 45 2.50 -17.76 3.72
CA SER A 45 1.93 -18.26 2.46
C SER A 45 0.77 -19.19 2.70
N GLU A 46 -0.15 -19.24 1.74
CA GLU A 46 -1.04 -20.38 1.59
C GLU A 46 -0.28 -21.53 0.90
N VAL A 47 -0.36 -22.74 1.48
CA VAL A 47 0.40 -23.91 1.01
C VAL A 47 -0.54 -24.89 0.31
N PHE A 48 -0.24 -25.19 -0.96
CA PHE A 48 -0.98 -26.14 -1.77
C PHE A 48 -0.16 -27.40 -2.01
N TYR A 49 -0.85 -28.53 -1.93
CA TYR A 49 -0.28 -29.85 -2.15
C TYR A 49 -0.96 -30.53 -3.36
N PRO A 50 -0.25 -31.41 -4.08
CA PRO A 50 -0.85 -32.24 -5.11
C PRO A 50 -1.90 -33.18 -4.51
N LYS A 51 -2.84 -33.66 -5.33
CA LYS A 51 -3.97 -34.51 -4.85
C LYS A 51 -3.50 -35.82 -4.23
N GLU A 52 -2.32 -36.27 -4.61
CA GLU A 52 -1.67 -37.51 -4.18
C GLU A 52 -0.94 -37.35 -2.84
N PHE A 53 -0.87 -36.13 -2.27
CA PHE A 53 -0.28 -35.89 -0.97
C PHE A 53 -1.10 -36.58 0.13
N SER A 54 -0.38 -37.22 1.04
CA SER A 54 -0.96 -37.83 2.24
C SER A 54 0.06 -37.77 3.36
N SER A 55 -0.27 -37.14 4.48
CA SER A 55 0.62 -37.08 5.65
C SER A 55 1.05 -38.47 6.14
N GLU A 56 0.20 -39.49 5.97
CA GLU A 56 0.46 -40.87 6.40
C GLU A 56 1.15 -41.73 5.34
N LYS A 57 0.73 -41.60 4.07
CA LYS A 57 1.10 -42.54 2.99
C LYS A 57 2.09 -41.97 1.99
N ASN A 58 2.12 -40.65 1.83
CA ASN A 58 2.91 -39.95 0.82
C ASN A 58 3.18 -38.50 1.23
N SER A 59 3.96 -38.34 2.30
CA SER A 59 4.30 -37.01 2.86
C SER A 59 5.41 -36.32 2.08
N ASN A 60 6.17 -37.08 1.28
CA ASN A 60 7.27 -36.57 0.48
C ASN A 60 6.83 -36.18 -0.94
N THR A 61 6.07 -35.10 -1.06
CA THR A 61 5.65 -34.55 -2.36
C THR A 61 6.14 -33.12 -2.56
N GLN A 62 5.93 -32.60 -3.77
CA GLN A 62 6.05 -31.17 -4.01
C GLN A 62 5.02 -30.40 -3.18
N ALA A 63 5.34 -29.14 -2.87
CA ALA A 63 4.42 -28.19 -2.25
C ALA A 63 4.59 -26.81 -2.90
N LEU A 64 3.48 -26.09 -3.07
CA LEU A 64 3.43 -24.76 -3.66
C LEU A 64 3.09 -23.76 -2.56
N TYR A 65 3.96 -22.77 -2.34
CA TYR A 65 3.79 -21.71 -1.37
C TYR A 65 3.41 -20.45 -2.14
N ILE A 66 2.22 -19.90 -1.87
CA ILE A 66 1.73 -18.67 -2.49
C ILE A 66 1.60 -17.59 -1.42
N VAL A 67 2.41 -16.54 -1.55
CA VAL A 67 2.25 -15.32 -0.75
C VAL A 67 1.40 -14.33 -1.54
N ASP A 68 0.24 -13.97 -1.00
CA ASP A 68 -0.66 -12.97 -1.57
C ASP A 68 -0.36 -11.58 -0.98
N ARG A 69 -0.09 -10.62 -1.87
CA ARG A 69 0.09 -9.21 -1.52
C ARG A 69 -1.05 -8.68 -0.65
N ALA A 70 -2.30 -9.01 -0.99
CA ALA A 70 -3.49 -8.49 -0.33
C ALA A 70 -3.70 -9.01 1.10
N VAL A 71 -3.00 -10.09 1.46
CA VAL A 71 -2.97 -10.65 2.82
C VAL A 71 -1.82 -10.02 3.61
N LEU A 72 -0.67 -9.78 2.95
CA LEU A 72 0.53 -9.32 3.63
C LEU A 72 0.61 -7.80 3.82
N LEU A 73 0.08 -7.03 2.86
CA LEU A 73 0.03 -5.57 2.92
C LEU A 73 -1.35 -5.08 3.33
N PRO A 74 -1.44 -3.99 4.12
CA PRO A 74 -2.71 -3.38 4.44
C PRO A 74 -3.42 -2.96 3.15
N LYS A 75 -4.72 -3.21 3.08
CA LYS A 75 -5.55 -2.73 1.97
C LYS A 75 -5.77 -1.25 2.17
N MET A 76 -5.46 -0.50 1.12
CA MET A 76 -5.63 0.94 1.08
C MET A 76 -6.81 1.27 0.18
N THR A 77 -7.80 1.98 0.69
CA THR A 77 -8.96 2.46 -0.06
C THR A 77 -8.83 3.95 -0.30
N TYR A 78 -9.34 4.42 -1.44
CA TYR A 78 -9.29 5.82 -1.83
C TYR A 78 -10.70 6.34 -2.04
N ARG A 79 -10.98 7.54 -1.54
CA ARG A 79 -12.25 8.23 -1.75
C ARG A 79 -12.03 9.74 -1.83
N LYS A 80 -13.02 10.45 -2.37
CA LYS A 80 -13.06 11.90 -2.25
C LYS A 80 -13.16 12.27 -0.77
N ALA A 81 -12.46 13.34 -0.39
CA ALA A 81 -12.63 13.94 0.92
C ALA A 81 -14.08 14.44 1.10
N LEU A 82 -14.54 14.37 2.34
CA LEU A 82 -15.79 14.93 2.83
C LEU A 82 -15.45 16.11 3.74
N ALA A 83 -16.40 17.00 3.96
CA ALA A 83 -16.17 18.14 4.84
C ALA A 83 -15.91 17.75 6.30
N GLU A 84 -16.39 16.57 6.73
CA GLU A 84 -16.11 16.03 8.07
C GLU A 84 -14.66 15.57 8.24
N ASP A 85 -13.93 15.32 7.15
CA ASP A 85 -12.51 14.94 7.16
C ASP A 85 -11.57 16.12 7.48
N ASN A 86 -12.12 17.33 7.68
CA ASN A 86 -11.35 18.56 7.88
C ASN A 86 -10.28 18.43 8.96
N ASP A 87 -10.68 17.97 10.15
CA ASP A 87 -9.79 17.93 11.30
C ASP A 87 -8.71 16.84 11.14
N ASP A 88 -9.07 15.70 10.53
CA ASP A 88 -8.15 14.60 10.26
C ASP A 88 -7.10 14.98 9.19
N ILE A 89 -7.53 15.66 8.12
CA ILE A 89 -6.63 16.15 7.08
C ILE A 89 -5.69 17.24 7.65
N ILE A 90 -6.23 18.18 8.44
CA ILE A 90 -5.42 19.21 9.11
C ILE A 90 -4.38 18.56 10.01
N ALA A 91 -4.76 17.54 10.80
CA ALA A 91 -3.83 16.85 11.68
C ALA A 91 -2.66 16.19 10.92
N LEU A 92 -2.92 15.62 9.72
CA LEU A 92 -1.87 15.07 8.87
C LEU A 92 -1.01 16.17 8.23
N GLN A 93 -1.66 17.23 7.76
CA GLN A 93 -1.05 18.35 7.04
C GLN A 93 -0.16 19.23 7.94
N GLU A 94 -0.53 19.41 9.21
CA GLU A 94 0.23 20.16 10.22
C GLU A 94 1.63 19.59 10.49
N ILE A 95 1.84 18.29 10.21
CA ILE A 95 3.16 17.65 10.38
C ILE A 95 4.18 18.22 9.38
N GLU A 96 3.74 18.52 8.16
CA GLU A 96 4.61 19.00 7.07
C GLU A 96 4.54 20.51 6.87
N MET A 97 3.37 21.14 7.06
CA MET A 97 3.12 22.57 6.75
C MET A 97 2.22 23.25 7.81
N PRO A 98 2.65 23.35 9.08
CA PRO A 98 1.82 23.86 10.17
C PRO A 98 1.28 25.29 9.96
N GLU A 99 1.96 26.12 9.17
CA GLU A 99 1.57 27.49 8.86
C GLU A 99 0.28 27.62 8.05
N LEU A 100 -0.10 26.59 7.29
CA LEU A 100 -1.23 26.66 6.36
C LEU A 100 -2.56 26.88 7.08
N ARG A 101 -2.70 26.28 8.27
CA ARG A 101 -3.89 26.47 9.12
C ARG A 101 -4.00 27.90 9.65
N GLU A 102 -2.87 28.53 9.96
CA GLU A 102 -2.86 29.94 10.39
C GLU A 102 -3.28 30.86 9.24
N GLU A 103 -2.85 30.56 8.01
CA GLU A 103 -3.16 31.34 6.81
C GLU A 103 -4.59 31.15 6.31
N LEU A 104 -5.08 29.90 6.26
CA LEU A 104 -6.36 29.55 5.66
C LEU A 104 -7.51 29.39 6.66
N GLY A 105 -7.21 29.34 7.96
CA GLY A 105 -8.18 29.19 9.05
C GLY A 105 -8.46 27.73 9.44
N ASP A 106 -9.41 27.51 10.35
CA ASP A 106 -9.65 26.17 10.92
C ASP A 106 -10.50 25.24 10.04
N TYR A 107 -11.16 25.76 9.00
CA TYR A 107 -12.16 25.04 8.20
C TYR A 107 -11.84 24.98 6.70
N TYR A 108 -10.61 25.32 6.31
CA TYR A 108 -10.27 25.51 4.90
C TYR A 108 -10.44 24.24 4.03
N ILE A 109 -10.25 23.05 4.62
CA ILE A 109 -10.50 21.78 3.93
C ILE A 109 -11.99 21.61 3.67
N ALA A 110 -12.83 21.84 4.68
CA ALA A 110 -14.29 21.78 4.52
C ALA A 110 -14.80 22.80 3.51
N GLU A 111 -14.29 24.03 3.54
CA GLU A 111 -14.64 25.10 2.60
C GLU A 111 -14.29 24.72 1.17
N GLU A 112 -13.09 24.18 0.94
CA GLU A 112 -12.65 23.75 -0.39
C GLU A 112 -13.48 22.55 -0.91
N VAL A 113 -13.75 21.56 -0.06
CA VAL A 113 -14.57 20.38 -0.43
C VAL A 113 -16.03 20.77 -0.73
N MET A 114 -16.57 21.78 -0.05
CA MET A 114 -17.95 22.25 -0.23
C MET A 114 -18.10 23.34 -1.30
N ARG A 115 -17.01 23.72 -1.97
CA ARG A 115 -17.01 24.83 -2.92
C ARG A 115 -17.94 24.57 -4.11
N GLN A 116 -18.63 25.62 -4.57
CA GLN A 116 -19.66 25.54 -5.63
C GLN A 116 -19.47 26.52 -6.79
N ASP A 117 -18.38 27.29 -6.78
CA ASP A 117 -18.08 28.19 -7.90
C ASP A 117 -17.63 27.42 -9.17
N SER A 118 -17.50 28.14 -10.28
CA SER A 118 -17.11 27.58 -11.58
C SER A 118 -15.74 26.90 -11.58
N GLU A 119 -14.92 27.17 -10.57
CA GLU A 119 -13.57 26.65 -10.44
C GLU A 119 -13.52 25.44 -9.48
N ALA A 120 -14.64 25.08 -8.82
CA ALA A 120 -14.70 23.95 -7.87
C ALA A 120 -14.38 22.60 -8.54
N GLU A 121 -14.72 22.44 -9.82
CA GLU A 121 -14.37 21.23 -10.59
C GLU A 121 -12.88 21.14 -10.93
N LYS A 122 -12.08 22.15 -10.59
CA LYS A 122 -10.65 22.15 -10.86
C LYS A 122 -9.82 21.71 -9.68
N SER A 123 -10.41 21.54 -8.50
CA SER A 123 -9.71 21.16 -7.28
C SER A 123 -10.33 19.91 -6.69
N PHE A 124 -9.50 18.94 -6.32
CA PHE A 124 -9.94 17.67 -5.78
C PHE A 124 -9.07 17.25 -4.62
N LEU A 125 -9.72 16.94 -3.49
CA LEU A 125 -9.09 16.27 -2.37
C LEU A 125 -9.49 14.79 -2.36
N VAL A 126 -8.48 13.93 -2.29
CA VAL A 126 -8.61 12.49 -2.15
C VAL A 126 -7.95 12.09 -0.85
N VAL A 127 -8.66 11.31 -0.04
CA VAL A 127 -8.09 10.68 1.15
C VAL A 127 -7.84 9.21 0.86
N ALA A 128 -6.79 8.69 1.47
CA ALA A 128 -6.53 7.27 1.49
C ALA A 128 -6.59 6.74 2.91
N GLU A 129 -7.26 5.61 3.03
CA GLU A 129 -7.56 4.97 4.30
C GLU A 129 -6.96 3.58 4.30
N THR A 130 -6.50 3.12 5.46
CA THR A 130 -6.11 1.71 5.65
C THR A 130 -7.03 1.08 6.66
N SER A 131 -7.39 -0.19 6.41
CA SER A 131 -8.10 -0.99 7.40
C SER A 131 -7.10 -1.89 8.13
N ASN A 132 -7.12 -1.83 9.45
CA ASN A 132 -6.37 -2.78 10.27
C ASN A 132 -7.10 -4.14 10.36
N GLN A 133 -6.52 -5.12 11.04
CA GLN A 133 -7.12 -6.46 11.20
C GLN A 133 -8.43 -6.45 12.03
N CYS A 134 -8.73 -5.34 12.71
CA CYS A 134 -9.94 -5.12 13.50
C CYS A 134 -11.02 -4.36 12.72
N GLU A 135 -10.84 -4.16 11.40
CA GLU A 135 -11.73 -3.37 10.52
C GLU A 135 -11.87 -1.90 10.92
N GLU A 136 -10.97 -1.40 11.78
CA GLU A 136 -10.88 0.04 12.04
C GLU A 136 -10.18 0.69 10.85
N THR A 137 -10.79 1.75 10.36
CA THR A 137 -10.31 2.53 9.23
C THR A 137 -9.59 3.76 9.75
N GLU A 138 -8.35 3.95 9.32
CA GLU A 138 -7.53 5.12 9.66
C GLU A 138 -7.13 5.85 8.38
N MET A 139 -7.29 7.18 8.36
CA MET A 139 -6.77 8.02 7.27
C MET A 139 -5.25 8.10 7.39
N VAL A 140 -4.55 7.65 6.34
CA VAL A 140 -3.08 7.60 6.33
C VAL A 140 -2.45 8.59 5.37
N LEU A 141 -3.25 9.16 4.47
CA LEU A 141 -2.77 10.04 3.41
C LEU A 141 -3.92 10.92 2.91
N PHE A 142 -3.59 12.14 2.51
CA PHE A 142 -4.42 12.95 1.64
C PHE A 142 -3.64 13.43 0.42
N LEU A 143 -4.36 13.71 -0.66
CA LEU A 143 -3.84 14.27 -1.91
C LEU A 143 -4.74 15.43 -2.29
N TRP A 144 -4.16 16.63 -2.32
CA TRP A 144 -4.84 17.81 -2.86
C TRP A 144 -4.29 18.10 -4.26
N MET A 145 -5.16 17.99 -5.27
CA MET A 145 -4.80 18.14 -6.66
C MET A 145 -5.60 19.25 -7.32
N THR A 146 -4.97 19.99 -8.23
CA THR A 146 -5.63 20.95 -9.12
C THR A 146 -5.45 20.52 -10.58
N THR A 147 -6.46 20.75 -11.42
CA THR A 147 -6.40 20.53 -12.87
C THR A 147 -5.90 21.75 -13.63
N ASP A 148 -5.80 22.92 -12.98
CA ASP A 148 -5.17 24.11 -13.54
C ASP A 148 -3.64 24.01 -13.42
N ILE A 149 -3.08 23.03 -14.14
CA ILE A 149 -1.63 22.88 -14.28
C ILE A 149 -1.22 23.67 -15.53
N ASP A 150 -0.68 24.87 -15.33
CA ASP A 150 -0.11 25.64 -16.43
C ASP A 150 1.30 25.11 -16.77
N ILE A 151 1.35 24.08 -17.62
CA ILE A 151 2.59 23.37 -18.03
C ILE A 151 3.62 24.33 -18.68
N LEU A 152 3.18 25.52 -19.11
CA LEU A 152 4.05 26.52 -19.72
C LEU A 152 5.02 27.17 -18.73
N PHE A 153 4.68 27.27 -17.43
CA PHE A 153 5.58 27.83 -16.40
C PHE A 153 6.70 26.88 -15.98
N ALA A 154 6.54 25.56 -16.12
CA ALA A 154 7.58 24.60 -15.77
C ALA A 154 8.82 24.66 -16.71
N ASN A 155 8.72 25.33 -17.86
CA ASN A 155 9.81 25.49 -18.82
C ASN A 155 10.52 26.86 -18.76
N SER A 156 9.98 27.84 -18.01
CA SER A 156 10.61 29.16 -17.89
C SER A 156 11.78 29.16 -16.90
N ASP A 157 11.78 28.28 -15.90
CA ASP A 157 12.86 28.19 -14.89
C ASP A 157 14.13 27.49 -15.43
N LEU A 158 14.06 26.87 -16.61
CA LEU A 158 15.19 26.21 -17.27
C LEU A 158 15.94 27.14 -18.26
N LYS A 159 15.54 28.41 -18.39
CA LYS A 159 16.16 29.36 -19.33
C LYS A 159 17.07 30.40 -18.69
N ASP A 160 17.14 30.46 -17.36
CA ASP A 160 17.96 31.43 -16.62
C ASP A 160 19.14 30.78 -15.85
N SER A 161 19.56 29.56 -16.23
CA SER A 161 20.80 28.89 -15.76
C SER A 161 21.82 28.71 -16.88
#